data_AF-T0NCZ8-F1
#
_entry.id   AF-T0NCZ8-F1
#
_cell.length_a   1.000
_cell.length_b   1.000
_cell.length_c   1.000
_cell.angle_alpha   90.00
_cell.angle_beta   90.00
_cell.angle_gamma   90.00
#
_symmetry.space_group_name_H-M   'P 1'
#
loop_
_entity.id
_entity.type
_entity.pdbx_description
1 polymer ?
#
loop_
_entity_poly.entity_id
_entity_poly.type
_entity_poly.pdbx_seq_one_letter_code
_entity_poly.pdbx_strand_id
1 'polypeptide(L)'
;MGIKNVEDLAQIIDIDRKKEMVKGIGLDKLSSIAKNYLEHNIELRKGVMIEWAKSQFDFNDEVYIDIETTGLSFDSQIWLIGMLFKKSNKLILLFAHESDEEKDILKQYMKQVSNVKGDIVTFSGHHFDKEFIEQKLKKYKLWNNSPKPNFVDVLSVIRDTIEIPVSNNLKDMAAWMGYNFKHPDLAGYMMPGLYREYLISRDQELLTKLQEYNEDDIRSLTHVVSFIRDVLS
;
A
#
# COMPACT_ATOMS: atom_id res chain seq x y z
N MET A 1 23.13 25.48 -20.40
CA MET A 1 22.80 25.02 -19.04
C MET A 1 22.33 23.60 -19.17
N GLY A 2 22.93 22.66 -18.46
CA GLY A 2 22.56 21.24 -18.51
C GLY A 2 21.53 20.92 -17.42
N ILE A 3 20.65 19.96 -17.69
CA ILE A 3 19.70 19.41 -16.73
C ILE A 3 20.49 18.62 -15.69
N LYS A 4 20.46 18.99 -14.40
CA LYS A 4 21.19 18.29 -13.32
C LYS A 4 20.27 17.58 -12.34
N ASN A 5 19.04 18.06 -12.16
CA ASN A 5 18.07 17.50 -11.21
C ASN A 5 16.63 17.59 -11.77
N VAL A 6 15.66 17.16 -10.97
CA VAL A 6 14.23 17.13 -11.36
C VAL A 6 13.66 18.55 -11.50
N GLU A 7 14.16 19.50 -10.71
CA GLU A 7 13.78 20.91 -10.77
C GLU A 7 14.22 21.56 -12.08
N ASP A 8 15.45 21.31 -12.53
CA ASP A 8 15.96 21.76 -13.82
C ASP A 8 15.14 21.16 -14.97
N LEU A 9 14.70 19.90 -14.83
CA LEU A 9 13.90 19.19 -15.83
C LEU A 9 12.46 19.72 -15.91
N ALA A 10 11.83 20.05 -14.79
CA ALA A 10 10.47 20.58 -14.75
C ALA A 10 10.33 21.96 -15.42
N GLN A 11 11.40 22.76 -15.43
CA GLN A 11 11.40 24.12 -16.00
C GLN A 11 11.50 24.15 -17.53
N ILE A 12 11.74 23.02 -18.20
CA ILE A 12 11.99 22.98 -19.65
C ILE A 12 10.76 23.35 -20.48
N ILE A 13 9.55 22.95 -20.07
CA ILE A 13 8.31 23.27 -20.82
C ILE A 13 7.88 24.73 -20.64
N ASP A 14 8.11 25.33 -19.46
CA ASP A 14 7.72 26.73 -19.18
C ASP A 14 8.63 27.77 -19.88
N ILE A 15 9.77 27.34 -20.44
CA ILE A 15 10.66 28.20 -21.23
C ILE A 15 10.18 28.18 -22.70
N ASP A 16 9.18 29.02 -22.96
CA ASP A 16 8.72 29.29 -24.31
C ASP A 16 9.90 29.73 -25.21
N ARG A 17 10.10 29.03 -26.34
CA ARG A 17 10.96 29.37 -27.50
C ARG A 17 12.49 29.10 -27.50
N LYS A 18 12.97 27.93 -27.10
CA LYS A 18 14.19 27.37 -27.75
C LYS A 18 14.02 25.89 -28.10
N LYS A 19 13.26 25.65 -29.17
CA LYS A 19 13.27 24.42 -29.98
C LYS A 19 14.66 24.21 -30.62
N GLU A 20 15.68 23.99 -29.82
CA GLU A 20 16.99 23.56 -30.33
C GLU A 20 17.82 23.08 -29.15
N MET A 21 17.52 21.87 -28.66
CA MET A 21 18.51 20.95 -28.10
C MET A 21 17.81 19.62 -27.81
N VAL A 22 18.26 18.57 -28.49
CA VAL A 22 17.85 17.16 -28.36
C VAL A 22 16.52 16.79 -29.06
N LYS A 23 16.55 16.74 -30.39
CA LYS A 23 15.62 15.85 -31.14
C LYS A 23 15.90 14.41 -30.71
N GLY A 24 14.90 13.72 -30.17
CA GLY A 24 14.90 12.25 -30.04
C GLY A 24 14.59 11.69 -28.66
N ILE A 25 14.73 12.49 -27.60
CA ILE A 25 14.27 12.13 -26.26
C ILE A 25 12.95 12.87 -26.06
N GLY A 26 11.91 12.19 -25.58
CA GLY A 26 10.63 12.82 -25.23
C GLY A 26 10.78 13.77 -24.03
N LEU A 27 11.57 14.83 -24.17
CA LEU A 27 11.91 15.81 -23.14
C LEU A 27 10.66 16.51 -22.63
N ASP A 28 9.71 16.81 -23.50
CA ASP A 28 8.41 17.34 -23.10
C ASP A 28 7.70 16.36 -22.16
N LYS A 29 7.68 15.06 -22.50
CA LYS A 29 7.10 14.04 -21.61
C LYS A 29 7.85 13.94 -20.28
N LEU A 30 9.19 13.96 -20.30
CA LEU A 30 10.01 13.88 -19.09
C LEU A 30 9.88 15.12 -18.19
N SER A 31 9.77 16.30 -18.80
CA SER A 31 9.55 17.57 -18.10
C SER A 31 8.15 17.63 -17.49
N SER A 32 7.12 17.11 -18.19
CA SER A 32 5.77 16.97 -17.64
C SER A 32 5.76 16.02 -16.43
N ILE A 33 6.46 14.88 -16.52
CA ILE A 33 6.61 13.95 -15.39
C ILE A 33 7.30 14.65 -14.21
N ALA A 34 8.37 15.41 -14.45
CA ALA A 34 9.09 16.14 -13.42
C ALA A 34 8.23 17.23 -12.75
N LYS A 35 7.42 17.95 -13.54
CA LYS A 35 6.48 18.95 -13.02
C LYS A 35 5.40 18.31 -12.15
N ASN A 36 4.78 17.23 -12.62
CA ASN A 36 3.79 16.48 -11.84
C ASN A 36 4.38 15.93 -10.55
N TYR A 37 5.62 15.43 -10.61
CA TYR A 37 6.34 14.94 -9.43
C TYR A 37 6.51 16.03 -8.37
N LEU A 38 6.91 17.24 -8.75
CA LEU A 38 7.12 18.36 -7.83
C LEU A 38 5.82 18.96 -7.28
N GLU A 39 4.80 19.07 -8.14
CA GLU A 39 3.50 19.64 -7.79
C GLU A 39 2.57 18.65 -7.07
N HIS A 40 3.00 17.40 -6.91
CA HIS A 40 2.19 16.29 -6.36
C HIS A 40 0.90 16.07 -7.17
N ASN A 41 0.94 16.34 -8.48
CA ASN A 41 -0.20 16.15 -9.37
C ASN A 41 -0.35 14.69 -9.76
N ILE A 42 -1.58 14.19 -9.72
CA ILE A 42 -1.99 12.92 -10.33
C ILE A 42 -2.73 13.18 -11.63
N GLU A 43 -2.47 12.35 -12.64
CA GLU A 43 -3.17 12.41 -13.92
C GLU A 43 -4.23 11.32 -14.00
N LEU A 44 -5.32 11.56 -14.74
CA LEU A 44 -6.26 10.49 -15.06
C LEU A 44 -5.67 9.59 -16.14
N ARG A 45 -5.93 8.29 -16.06
CA ARG A 45 -5.59 7.40 -17.17
C ARG A 45 -6.34 7.78 -18.43
N LYS A 46 -5.71 7.52 -19.58
CA LYS A 46 -6.30 7.81 -20.88
C LYS A 46 -7.68 7.17 -21.02
N GLY A 47 -8.71 8.00 -21.21
CA GLY A 47 -10.10 7.57 -21.39
C GLY A 47 -10.88 7.41 -20.09
N VAL A 48 -10.26 7.66 -18.93
CA VAL A 48 -10.95 7.70 -17.64
C VAL A 48 -11.54 9.09 -17.41
N MET A 49 -12.83 9.13 -17.06
CA MET A 49 -13.52 10.35 -16.65
C MET A 49 -13.26 10.64 -15.17
N ILE A 50 -13.17 11.93 -14.78
CA ILE A 50 -12.90 12.32 -13.39
C ILE A 50 -13.97 11.78 -12.44
N GLU A 51 -15.24 11.80 -12.84
CA GLU A 51 -16.36 11.28 -12.06
C GLU A 51 -16.28 9.76 -11.88
N TRP A 52 -15.75 9.04 -12.87
CA TRP A 52 -15.50 7.61 -12.75
C TRP A 52 -14.37 7.33 -11.78
N ALA A 53 -13.24 8.04 -11.90
CA ALA A 53 -12.14 7.92 -10.94
C ALA A 53 -12.62 8.21 -9.51
N LYS A 54 -13.34 9.32 -9.29
CA LYS A 54 -13.95 9.66 -8.00
C LYS A 54 -14.82 8.53 -7.45
N SER A 55 -15.68 7.93 -8.28
CA SER A 55 -16.58 6.86 -7.83
C SER A 55 -15.83 5.58 -7.42
N GLN A 56 -14.66 5.29 -7.99
CA GLN A 56 -13.86 4.14 -7.58
C GLN A 56 -13.18 4.35 -6.21
N PHE A 57 -13.01 5.60 -5.77
CA PHE A 57 -12.48 5.94 -4.44
C PHE A 57 -13.59 6.22 -3.40
N ASP A 58 -14.87 6.16 -3.79
CA ASP A 58 -16.04 6.37 -2.92
C ASP A 58 -16.51 5.07 -2.22
N PHE A 59 -15.55 4.33 -1.66
CA PHE A 59 -15.81 3.15 -0.83
C PHE A 59 -15.91 3.51 0.66
N ASN A 60 -16.67 2.72 1.43
CA ASN A 60 -16.85 2.93 2.86
C ASN A 60 -15.74 2.22 3.64
N ASP A 61 -14.55 2.81 3.64
CA ASP A 61 -13.38 2.26 4.33
C ASP A 61 -13.55 2.22 5.83
N GLU A 62 -13.73 1.01 6.38
CA GLU A 62 -13.87 0.79 7.81
C GLU A 62 -12.55 0.30 8.43
N VAL A 63 -11.83 -0.57 7.73
CA VAL A 63 -10.59 -1.19 8.22
C VAL A 63 -9.53 -1.23 7.13
N TYR A 64 -8.33 -0.82 7.45
CA TYR A 64 -7.14 -0.98 6.62
C TYR A 64 -6.32 -2.17 7.10
N ILE A 65 -5.88 -3.03 6.19
CA ILE A 65 -5.16 -4.27 6.49
C ILE A 65 -3.92 -4.40 5.63
N ASP A 66 -2.86 -4.90 6.26
CA ASP A 66 -1.66 -5.44 5.65
C ASP A 66 -1.29 -6.76 6.33
N ILE A 67 -0.81 -7.74 5.55
CA ILE A 67 -0.31 -9.01 6.07
C ILE A 67 1.16 -9.20 5.75
N GLU A 68 1.87 -9.82 6.68
CA GLU A 68 3.21 -10.30 6.44
C GLU A 68 3.26 -11.82 6.38
N THR A 69 3.99 -12.32 5.38
CA THR A 69 4.08 -13.76 5.10
C THR A 69 5.54 -14.23 5.10
N THR A 70 5.78 -15.52 5.31
CA THR A 70 7.14 -16.09 5.20
C THR A 70 7.59 -16.28 3.75
N GLY A 71 6.72 -16.01 2.77
CA GLY A 71 6.91 -16.20 1.35
C GLY A 71 5.62 -15.99 0.56
N LEU A 72 5.74 -15.90 -0.76
CA LEU A 72 4.61 -15.51 -1.65
C LEU A 72 3.67 -16.66 -2.04
N SER A 73 4.03 -17.91 -1.74
CA SER A 73 3.14 -19.05 -2.00
C SER A 73 2.09 -19.21 -0.90
N PHE A 74 0.91 -19.71 -1.23
CA PHE A 74 -0.16 -19.96 -0.24
C PHE A 74 0.19 -21.04 0.81
N ASP A 75 1.27 -21.80 0.58
CA ASP A 75 1.84 -22.71 1.58
C ASP A 75 2.57 -21.94 2.70
N SER A 76 3.10 -20.76 2.42
CA SER A 76 3.85 -19.90 3.34
C SER A 76 2.97 -19.38 4.46
N GLN A 77 3.53 -19.18 5.66
CA GLN A 77 2.79 -18.74 6.84
C GLN A 77 2.50 -17.24 6.80
N ILE A 78 1.28 -16.82 7.16
CA ILE A 78 1.01 -15.47 7.68
C ILE A 78 1.52 -15.41 9.11
N TRP A 79 2.42 -14.47 9.40
CA TRP A 79 2.99 -14.30 10.74
C TRP A 79 2.61 -12.97 11.39
N LEU A 80 2.09 -12.01 10.63
CA LEU A 80 1.52 -10.78 11.15
C LEU A 80 0.30 -10.37 10.32
N ILE A 81 -0.78 -10.00 11.01
CA ILE A 81 -1.94 -9.33 10.41
C ILE A 81 -2.13 -8.03 11.18
N GLY A 82 -1.89 -6.90 10.51
CA GLY A 82 -2.21 -5.59 11.06
C GLY A 82 -3.57 -5.11 10.59
N MET A 83 -4.30 -4.41 11.47
CA MET A 83 -5.62 -3.87 11.21
C MET A 83 -5.75 -2.49 11.85
N LEU A 84 -6.03 -1.45 11.04
CA LEU A 84 -6.38 -0.13 11.53
C LEU A 84 -7.86 0.14 11.31
N PHE A 85 -8.60 0.23 12.42
CA PHE A 85 -10.02 0.60 12.42
C PHE A 85 -10.15 2.11 12.30
N LYS A 86 -10.59 2.60 11.14
CA LYS A 86 -10.59 4.03 10.79
C LYS A 86 -11.33 4.88 11.81
N LYS A 87 -12.58 4.50 12.15
CA LYS A 87 -13.46 5.30 13.02
C LYS A 87 -12.89 5.51 14.43
N SER A 88 -12.20 4.52 14.97
CA SER A 88 -11.63 4.56 16.32
C SER A 88 -10.14 4.89 16.35
N ASN A 89 -9.49 4.97 15.18
CA ASN A 89 -8.04 5.01 15.02
C ASN A 89 -7.33 3.90 15.82
N LYS A 90 -7.99 2.75 16.00
CA LYS A 90 -7.46 1.63 16.78
C LYS A 90 -6.64 0.72 15.86
N LEU A 91 -5.34 0.65 16.14
CA LEU A 91 -4.45 -0.34 15.53
C LEU A 91 -4.48 -1.64 16.34
N ILE A 92 -4.57 -2.77 15.65
CA ILE A 92 -4.43 -4.12 16.21
C ILE A 92 -3.40 -4.87 15.36
N LEU A 93 -2.35 -5.38 16.01
CA LEU A 93 -1.32 -6.20 15.39
C LEU A 93 -1.43 -7.63 15.94
N LEU A 94 -1.84 -8.57 15.10
CA LEU A 94 -1.91 -9.98 15.45
C LEU A 94 -0.62 -10.66 14.99
N PHE A 95 0.31 -10.83 15.92
CA PHE A 95 1.66 -11.34 15.65
C PHE A 95 1.76 -12.80 16.11
N ALA A 96 2.34 -13.67 15.28
CA ALA A 96 2.69 -15.04 15.63
C ALA A 96 4.07 -15.03 16.31
N HIS A 97 4.10 -15.26 17.62
CA HIS A 97 5.33 -15.40 18.38
C HIS A 97 5.98 -16.77 18.17
N GLU A 98 5.22 -17.76 17.69
CA GLU A 98 5.73 -19.08 17.31
C GLU A 98 5.33 -19.49 15.89
N SER A 99 6.08 -20.42 15.30
CA SER A 99 5.84 -20.90 13.92
C SER A 99 4.48 -21.61 13.72
N ASP A 100 3.83 -22.06 14.80
CA ASP A 100 2.55 -22.79 14.77
C ASP A 100 1.33 -21.93 15.15
N GLU A 101 1.52 -20.64 15.42
CA GLU A 101 0.45 -19.73 15.87
C GLU A 101 -0.39 -19.11 14.72
N GLU A 102 -0.11 -19.42 13.45
CA GLU A 102 -0.88 -18.93 12.27
C GLU A 102 -2.40 -19.13 12.47
N LYS A 103 -2.80 -20.29 12.99
CA LYS A 103 -4.22 -20.59 13.23
C LYS A 103 -4.86 -19.68 14.28
N ASP A 104 -4.12 -19.31 15.30
CA ASP A 104 -4.65 -18.53 16.41
C ASP A 104 -4.73 -17.05 16.07
N ILE A 105 -3.75 -16.50 15.32
CA ILE A 105 -3.88 -15.15 14.76
C ILE A 105 -5.07 -15.06 13.79
N LEU A 106 -5.33 -16.10 12.98
CA LEU A 106 -6.49 -16.12 12.06
C LEU A 106 -7.83 -16.18 12.79
N LYS A 107 -7.92 -16.93 13.90
CA LYS A 107 -9.12 -16.91 14.76
C LYS A 107 -9.36 -15.52 15.34
N GLN A 108 -8.30 -14.84 15.78
CA GLN A 108 -8.41 -13.49 16.31
C GLN A 108 -8.82 -12.51 15.23
N TYR A 109 -8.23 -12.58 14.04
CA TYR A 109 -8.61 -11.81 12.86
C TYR A 109 -10.11 -11.94 12.59
N MET A 110 -10.63 -13.18 12.52
CA MET A 110 -12.05 -13.45 12.30
C MET A 110 -12.96 -12.80 13.35
N LYS A 111 -12.53 -12.74 14.63
CA LYS A 111 -13.29 -12.06 15.69
C LYS A 111 -13.28 -10.54 15.53
N GLN A 112 -12.19 -9.96 15.02
CA GLN A 112 -12.09 -8.52 14.79
C GLN A 112 -12.95 -8.09 13.61
N VAL A 113 -12.93 -8.85 12.50
CA VAL A 113 -13.65 -8.47 11.28
C VAL A 113 -15.11 -8.91 11.22
N SER A 114 -15.59 -9.72 12.18
CA SER A 114 -16.97 -10.25 12.13
C SER A 114 -18.07 -9.20 12.21
N ASN A 115 -17.75 -8.01 12.75
CA ASN A 115 -18.70 -6.91 12.92
C ASN A 115 -18.46 -5.74 11.95
N VAL A 116 -17.46 -5.87 11.06
CA VAL A 116 -17.17 -4.86 10.03
C VAL A 116 -18.32 -4.84 9.04
N LYS A 117 -18.87 -3.65 8.79
CA LYS A 117 -20.01 -3.43 7.88
C LYS A 117 -19.60 -2.73 6.58
N GLY A 118 -18.49 -2.00 6.61
CA GLY A 118 -17.87 -1.38 5.45
C GLY A 118 -16.81 -2.27 4.80
N ASP A 119 -15.97 -1.61 4.01
CA ASP A 119 -14.93 -2.23 3.21
C ASP A 119 -13.65 -2.43 4.03
N ILE A 120 -12.98 -3.55 3.76
CA ILE A 120 -11.57 -3.78 4.12
C ILE A 120 -10.70 -3.25 2.98
N VAL A 121 -9.76 -2.40 3.31
CA VAL A 121 -8.86 -1.75 2.35
C VAL A 121 -7.47 -2.37 2.44
N THR A 122 -6.90 -2.72 1.30
CA THR A 122 -5.59 -3.38 1.14
C THR A 122 -4.81 -2.73 0.01
N PHE A 123 -3.50 -3.03 -0.10
CA PHE A 123 -2.65 -2.53 -1.18
C PHE A 123 -1.77 -3.65 -1.73
N SER A 124 -2.24 -4.36 -2.76
CA SER A 124 -1.50 -5.50 -3.31
C SER A 124 -1.43 -5.52 -4.84
N GLY A 125 -2.41 -4.88 -5.49
CA GLY A 125 -2.56 -4.79 -6.94
C GLY A 125 -3.05 -6.06 -7.62
N HIS A 126 -3.27 -7.15 -6.85
CA HIS A 126 -3.70 -8.46 -7.34
C HIS A 126 -4.56 -9.21 -6.31
N HIS A 127 -5.16 -8.50 -5.34
CA HIS A 127 -5.93 -9.10 -4.23
C HIS A 127 -5.17 -10.16 -3.42
N PHE A 128 -3.84 -10.06 -3.35
CA PHE A 128 -2.97 -11.03 -2.68
C PHE A 128 -3.40 -11.24 -1.22
N ASP A 129 -3.53 -10.18 -0.43
CA ASP A 129 -3.91 -10.25 0.99
C ASP A 129 -5.23 -10.99 1.20
N LYS A 130 -6.24 -10.61 0.41
CA LYS A 130 -7.56 -11.25 0.41
C LYS A 130 -7.41 -12.74 0.14
N GLU A 131 -6.84 -13.11 -1.00
CA GLU A 131 -6.73 -14.50 -1.42
C GLU A 131 -5.92 -15.34 -0.43
N PHE A 132 -4.86 -14.78 0.13
CA PHE A 132 -4.01 -15.44 1.11
C PHE A 132 -4.78 -15.72 2.41
N ILE A 133 -5.44 -14.71 2.98
CA ILE A 133 -6.28 -14.86 4.17
C ILE A 133 -7.38 -15.89 3.92
N GLU A 134 -8.12 -15.80 2.81
CA GLU A 134 -9.21 -16.72 2.48
C GLU A 134 -8.71 -18.17 2.37
N GLN A 135 -7.56 -18.40 1.74
CA GLN A 135 -6.97 -19.74 1.63
C GLN A 135 -6.54 -20.29 2.98
N LYS A 136 -5.93 -19.47 3.84
CA LYS A 136 -5.54 -19.90 5.19
C LYS A 136 -6.74 -20.20 6.07
N LEU A 137 -7.79 -19.39 6.00
CA LEU A 137 -9.05 -19.67 6.69
C LEU A 137 -9.67 -20.99 6.23
N LYS A 138 -9.63 -21.32 4.93
CA LYS A 138 -10.08 -22.62 4.39
C LYS A 138 -9.19 -23.76 4.91
N LYS A 139 -7.86 -23.63 4.83
CA LYS A 139 -6.87 -24.61 5.33
C LYS A 139 -7.14 -24.98 6.78
N TYR A 140 -7.42 -23.99 7.64
CA TYR A 140 -7.67 -24.21 9.07
C TYR A 140 -9.14 -24.49 9.43
N LYS A 141 -10.03 -24.64 8.44
CA LYS A 141 -11.48 -24.84 8.64
C LYS A 141 -12.13 -23.73 9.47
N LEU A 142 -11.63 -22.50 9.32
CA LEU A 142 -12.17 -21.28 9.93
C LEU A 142 -13.09 -20.52 8.97
N TRP A 143 -13.10 -20.91 7.69
CA TRP A 143 -14.02 -20.38 6.69
C TRP A 143 -15.46 -20.82 7.00
N ASN A 144 -16.27 -19.87 7.50
CA ASN A 144 -17.69 -20.08 7.78
C ASN A 144 -18.58 -19.36 6.76
N ASN A 145 -19.89 -19.68 6.77
CA ASN A 145 -20.90 -19.10 5.89
C ASN A 145 -21.35 -17.67 6.28
N SER A 146 -20.67 -17.02 7.23
CA SER A 146 -20.98 -15.63 7.57
C SER A 146 -20.64 -14.72 6.39
N PRO A 147 -21.45 -13.68 6.13
CA PRO A 147 -21.11 -12.63 5.17
C PRO A 147 -19.68 -12.15 5.42
N LYS A 148 -18.88 -12.07 4.34
CA LYS A 148 -17.52 -11.54 4.41
C LYS A 148 -17.56 -10.05 4.06
N PRO A 149 -16.75 -9.22 4.73
CA PRO A 149 -16.58 -7.84 4.30
C PRO A 149 -16.04 -7.83 2.86
N ASN A 150 -16.44 -6.79 2.12
CA ASN A 150 -15.88 -6.55 0.81
C ASN A 150 -14.42 -6.07 0.95
N PHE A 151 -13.59 -6.38 -0.06
CA PHE A 151 -12.19 -5.96 -0.10
C PHE A 151 -11.99 -4.99 -1.25
N VAL A 152 -11.37 -3.86 -0.94
CA VAL A 152 -10.91 -2.88 -1.92
C VAL A 152 -9.39 -2.96 -1.98
N ASP A 153 -8.86 -3.30 -3.15
CA ASP A 153 -7.42 -3.24 -3.42
C ASP A 153 -7.09 -1.90 -4.07
N VAL A 154 -6.50 -1.00 -3.30
CA VAL A 154 -6.24 0.39 -3.70
C VAL A 154 -5.29 0.45 -4.90
N LEU A 155 -4.29 -0.44 -4.97
CA LEU A 155 -3.38 -0.42 -6.10
C LEU A 155 -4.07 -0.85 -7.40
N SER A 156 -5.03 -1.76 -7.33
CA SER A 156 -5.87 -2.11 -8.49
C SER A 156 -6.72 -0.90 -8.93
N VAL A 157 -7.37 -0.22 -7.99
CA VAL A 157 -8.15 0.99 -8.29
C VAL A 157 -7.28 2.08 -8.92
N ILE A 158 -6.09 2.33 -8.38
CA ILE A 158 -5.11 3.28 -8.94
C ILE A 158 -4.75 2.89 -10.37
N ARG A 159 -4.39 1.61 -10.59
CA ARG A 159 -4.01 1.09 -11.92
C ARG A 159 -5.12 1.20 -12.96
N ASP A 160 -6.38 1.27 -12.56
CA ASP A 160 -7.50 1.40 -13.49
C ASP A 160 -7.93 2.85 -13.72
N THR A 161 -7.55 3.78 -12.84
CA THR A 161 -8.13 5.14 -12.82
C THR A 161 -7.13 6.27 -13.03
N ILE A 162 -5.96 6.21 -12.39
CA ILE A 162 -5.02 7.34 -12.31
C ILE A 162 -3.57 6.91 -12.60
N GLU A 163 -2.75 7.88 -13.01
CA GLU A 163 -1.31 7.75 -13.19
C GLU A 163 -0.60 8.54 -12.10
N ILE A 164 0.29 7.85 -11.39
CA ILE A 164 1.14 8.42 -10.35
C ILE A 164 2.58 8.38 -10.88
N PRO A 165 3.37 9.46 -10.77
CA PRO A 165 4.70 9.56 -11.37
C PRO A 165 5.78 8.80 -10.58
N VAL A 166 5.42 7.71 -9.91
CA VAL A 166 6.32 6.83 -9.15
C VAL A 166 5.98 5.36 -9.37
N SER A 167 6.79 4.47 -8.81
CA SER A 167 6.59 3.02 -8.84
C SER A 167 5.25 2.61 -8.23
N ASN A 168 4.69 1.51 -8.73
CA ASN A 168 3.49 0.86 -8.20
C ASN A 168 3.77 0.05 -6.91
N ASN A 169 4.47 0.65 -5.95
CA ASN A 169 4.61 0.12 -4.60
C ASN A 169 4.17 1.18 -3.58
N LEU A 170 3.71 0.72 -2.42
CA LEU A 170 3.13 1.58 -1.41
C LEU A 170 4.13 2.59 -0.87
N LYS A 171 5.37 2.15 -0.63
CA LYS A 171 6.40 2.96 -0.01
C LYS A 171 6.76 4.19 -0.83
N ASP A 172 7.09 4.00 -2.11
CA ASP A 172 7.46 5.09 -3.02
C ASP A 172 6.29 6.04 -3.24
N MET A 173 5.08 5.50 -3.34
CA MET A 173 3.86 6.28 -3.54
C MET A 173 3.52 7.13 -2.32
N ALA A 174 3.52 6.54 -1.13
CA ALA A 174 3.24 7.26 0.10
C ALA A 174 4.33 8.30 0.40
N ALA A 175 5.60 7.97 0.19
CA ALA A 175 6.72 8.90 0.36
C ALA A 175 6.60 10.09 -0.61
N TRP A 176 6.27 9.83 -1.88
CA TRP A 176 5.98 10.87 -2.85
C TRP A 176 4.78 11.74 -2.44
N MET A 177 3.78 11.16 -1.75
CA MET A 177 2.64 11.89 -1.17
C MET A 177 2.96 12.55 0.19
N GLY A 178 4.22 12.58 0.62
CA GLY A 178 4.67 13.26 1.85
C GLY A 178 4.56 12.43 3.14
N TYR A 179 4.36 11.11 3.05
CA TYR A 179 4.41 10.22 4.21
C TYR A 179 5.86 9.98 4.66
N ASN A 180 6.12 10.11 5.97
CA ASN A 180 7.44 9.87 6.55
C ASN A 180 7.45 8.50 7.25
N PHE A 181 8.18 7.54 6.68
CA PHE A 181 8.39 6.22 7.27
C PHE A 181 9.35 6.28 8.46
N LYS A 182 9.03 5.56 9.54
CA LYS A 182 9.94 5.33 10.67
C LYS A 182 11.16 4.53 10.24
N HIS A 183 10.96 3.57 9.33
CA HIS A 183 11.99 2.65 8.84
C HIS A 183 12.19 2.76 7.31
N PRO A 184 12.75 3.88 6.81
CA PRO A 184 12.93 4.11 5.37
C PRO A 184 13.89 3.12 4.70
N ASP A 185 14.78 2.48 5.47
CA ASP A 185 15.74 1.50 4.94
C ASP A 185 15.19 0.06 4.90
N LEU A 186 14.04 -0.20 5.51
CA LEU A 186 13.43 -1.54 5.50
C LEU A 186 12.62 -1.77 4.22
N ALA A 187 12.77 -2.95 3.64
CA ALA A 187 12.00 -3.38 2.50
C ALA A 187 11.28 -4.71 2.80
N GLY A 188 10.09 -4.90 2.24
CA GLY A 188 9.26 -6.08 2.49
C GLY A 188 9.97 -7.42 2.27
N TYR A 189 10.88 -7.51 1.28
CA TYR A 189 11.65 -8.74 1.03
C TYR A 189 12.57 -9.16 2.19
N MET A 190 12.92 -8.23 3.09
CA MET A 190 13.73 -8.50 4.27
C MET A 190 12.91 -9.07 5.43
N MET A 191 11.61 -8.77 5.49
CA MET A 191 10.74 -9.07 6.64
C MET A 191 10.68 -10.57 6.98
N PRO A 192 10.57 -11.51 6.02
CA PRO A 192 10.59 -12.94 6.35
C PRO A 192 11.90 -13.39 7.03
N GLY A 193 13.04 -12.78 6.67
CA GLY A 193 14.33 -13.07 7.27
C GLY A 193 14.42 -12.56 8.70
N LEU A 194 14.03 -11.31 8.92
CA LEU A 194 13.97 -10.67 10.22
C LEU A 194 13.00 -11.39 11.17
N TYR A 195 11.84 -11.84 10.69
CA TYR A 195 10.91 -12.66 11.48
C TYR A 195 11.55 -13.99 11.92
N ARG A 196 12.25 -14.69 11.03
CA ARG A 196 12.98 -15.93 11.40
C ARG A 196 14.06 -15.67 12.44
N GLU A 197 14.77 -14.55 12.33
CA GLU A 197 15.77 -14.13 13.32
C GLU A 197 15.13 -13.83 14.67
N TYR A 198 13.96 -13.19 14.69
CA TYR A 198 13.18 -12.97 15.92
C TYR A 198 12.80 -14.28 16.61
N LEU A 199 12.32 -15.28 15.86
CA LEU A 199 11.94 -16.58 16.43
C LEU A 199 13.11 -17.29 17.14
N ILE A 200 14.35 -17.04 16.69
CA ILE A 200 15.57 -17.63 17.26
C ILE A 200 16.07 -16.79 18.45
N SER A 201 16.23 -15.49 18.22
CA SER A 201 16.87 -14.56 19.18
C SER A 201 15.95 -14.11 20.31
N ARG A 202 14.64 -14.06 20.05
CA ARG A 202 13.62 -13.41 20.89
C ARG A 202 13.91 -11.95 21.20
N ASP A 203 14.68 -11.30 20.33
CA ASP A 203 15.03 -9.89 20.45
C ASP A 203 13.78 -9.00 20.36
N GLN A 204 13.57 -8.20 21.41
CA GLN A 204 12.42 -7.29 21.50
C GLN A 204 12.57 -6.07 20.59
N GLU A 205 13.80 -5.63 20.32
CA GLU A 205 14.02 -4.53 19.37
C GLU A 205 13.61 -4.94 17.96
N LEU A 206 13.94 -6.19 17.59
CA LEU A 206 13.53 -6.78 16.32
C LEU A 206 12.01 -6.96 16.23
N LEU A 207 11.36 -7.39 17.32
CA LEU A 207 9.90 -7.45 17.40
C LEU A 207 9.26 -6.07 17.16
N THR A 208 9.74 -5.05 17.86
CA THR A 208 9.26 -3.68 17.69
C THR A 208 9.44 -3.23 16.25
N LYS A 209 10.60 -3.49 15.65
CA LYS A 209 10.90 -3.13 14.26
C LYS A 209 9.94 -3.80 13.25
N LEU A 210 9.64 -5.09 13.43
CA LEU A 210 8.67 -5.81 12.60
C LEU A 210 7.25 -5.25 12.73
N GLN A 211 6.83 -4.93 13.96
CA GLN A 211 5.51 -4.36 14.24
C GLN A 211 5.37 -2.94 13.70
N GLU A 212 6.41 -2.11 13.84
CA GLU A 212 6.43 -0.74 13.33
C GLU A 212 6.45 -0.69 11.80
N TYR A 213 7.12 -1.63 11.14
CA TYR A 213 7.10 -1.73 9.68
C TYR A 213 5.67 -1.95 9.17
N ASN A 214 4.95 -2.94 9.72
CA ASN A 214 3.56 -3.20 9.33
C ASN A 214 2.60 -2.08 9.75
N GLU A 215 2.83 -1.42 10.88
CA GLU A 215 2.09 -0.20 11.25
C GLU A 215 2.28 0.92 10.20
N ASP A 216 3.53 1.16 9.77
CA ASP A 216 3.84 2.15 8.75
C ASP A 216 3.18 1.82 7.42
N ASP A 217 3.17 0.55 6.97
CA ASP A 217 2.48 0.15 5.75
C ASP A 217 0.96 0.42 5.84
N ILE A 218 0.32 0.13 6.96
CA ILE A 218 -1.12 0.42 7.13
C ILE A 218 -1.41 1.93 7.19
N ARG A 219 -0.58 2.69 7.91
CA ARG A 219 -0.76 4.14 8.05
C ARG A 219 -0.46 4.86 6.74
N SER A 220 0.57 4.44 6.02
CA SER A 220 0.91 4.98 4.71
C SER A 220 -0.17 4.67 3.68
N LEU A 221 -0.81 3.49 3.73
CA LEU A 221 -1.99 3.19 2.92
C LEU A 221 -3.15 4.13 3.22
N THR A 222 -3.44 4.37 4.50
CA THR A 222 -4.49 5.32 4.92
C THR A 222 -4.19 6.73 4.39
N HIS A 223 -2.92 7.14 4.43
CA HIS A 223 -2.45 8.42 3.89
C HIS A 223 -2.64 8.51 2.37
N VAL A 224 -2.27 7.47 1.62
CA VAL A 224 -2.44 7.40 0.15
C VAL A 224 -3.92 7.54 -0.23
N VAL A 225 -4.82 6.82 0.45
CA VAL A 225 -6.26 6.91 0.17
C VAL A 225 -6.79 8.32 0.46
N SER A 226 -6.39 8.94 1.57
CA SER A 226 -6.79 10.31 1.90
C SER A 226 -6.30 11.30 0.84
N PHE A 227 -5.01 11.23 0.49
CA PHE A 227 -4.39 12.11 -0.49
C PHE A 227 -5.12 12.04 -1.84
N ILE A 228 -5.38 10.83 -2.35
CA ILE A 228 -6.06 10.67 -3.64
C ILE A 228 -7.49 11.21 -3.58
N ARG A 229 -8.22 10.95 -2.49
CA ARG A 229 -9.57 11.51 -2.31
C ARG A 229 -9.57 13.03 -2.31
N ASP A 230 -8.58 13.66 -1.66
CA ASP A 230 -8.46 15.10 -1.59
C ASP A 230 -8.14 15.71 -2.96
N VAL A 231 -7.19 15.12 -3.72
CA VAL A 231 -6.84 15.60 -5.06
C VAL A 231 -7.95 15.35 -6.08
N LEU A 232 -8.71 14.27 -5.93
CA LEU A 232 -9.87 14.01 -6.76
C LEU A 232 -11.12 14.78 -6.32
N SER A 233 -11.14 15.46 -5.16
CA SER A 233 -12.32 16.21 -4.67
C SER A 233 -12.64 17.43 -5.54
#